data_AF-A0A7S0PYM6-F1
#
_entry.id   AF-A0A7S0PYM6-F1
#
_cell.length_a   1.000
_cell.length_b   1.000
_cell.length_c   1.000
_cell.angle_alpha   90.00
_cell.angle_beta   90.00
_cell.angle_gamma   90.00
#
_symmetry.space_group_name_H-M   'P 1'
#
loop_
_entity.id
_entity.type
_entity.pdbx_description
1 polymer ?
#
loop_
_entity_poly.entity_id
_entity_poly.type
_entity_poly.pdbx_seq_one_letter_code
_entity_poly.pdbx_strand_id
1 'polypeptide(L)'
;KQGGGETVEKDEMNIDSADFNADRYVTNLLQYKSLEELVQRGNAMVSEIKSLDSDMQMLVYENYNKFISATDTIRAMKHRVEGMEGQMEQLEKTFGQISSVSDGVNSSFSTRRSQLEKLNGVKKNLAKLQFLMQLPSRLQQCVNDGHYELAVKCYRKARRMLSAVAHVASFEGITSESATIMR
;
A
#
# COMPACT_ATOMS: atom_id res chain seq x y z
N LYS A 1 -9.06 -50.35 -5.41
CA LYS A 1 -10.52 -50.20 -5.33
C LYS A 1 -11.12 -50.78 -6.60
N GLN A 2 -11.51 -52.05 -6.56
CA GLN A 2 -12.50 -52.61 -7.46
C GLN A 2 -13.88 -52.13 -7.01
N GLY A 3 -14.84 -52.08 -7.94
CA GLY A 3 -16.26 -52.09 -7.61
C GLY A 3 -16.94 -50.75 -7.82
N GLY A 4 -17.66 -50.66 -8.93
CA GLY A 4 -18.55 -49.56 -9.29
C GLY A 4 -18.87 -49.55 -10.78
N GLY A 5 -18.91 -50.71 -11.43
CA GLY A 5 -19.53 -50.81 -12.76
C GLY A 5 -21.03 -50.72 -12.53
N GLU A 6 -21.61 -49.53 -12.68
CA GLU A 6 -23.04 -49.39 -12.93
C GLU A 6 -23.34 -50.24 -14.17
N THR A 7 -24.00 -51.36 -13.97
CA THR A 7 -24.62 -52.09 -15.07
C THR A 7 -25.70 -51.18 -15.61
N VAL A 8 -25.34 -50.35 -16.59
CA VAL A 8 -26.30 -49.63 -17.43
C VAL A 8 -27.26 -50.70 -17.94
N GLU A 9 -28.50 -50.66 -17.48
CA GLU A 9 -29.55 -51.53 -17.98
C GLU A 9 -29.55 -51.40 -19.51
N LYS A 10 -29.28 -52.50 -20.20
CA LYS A 10 -29.33 -52.55 -21.66
C LYS A 10 -30.79 -52.39 -22.08
N ASP A 11 -31.20 -51.15 -22.26
CA ASP A 11 -32.53 -50.83 -22.76
C ASP A 11 -32.49 -50.80 -24.29
N GLU A 12 -32.72 -51.97 -24.89
CA GLU A 12 -32.78 -52.16 -26.33
C GLU A 12 -34.00 -51.47 -26.97
N MET A 13 -34.96 -50.99 -26.17
CA MET A 13 -36.21 -50.39 -26.62
C MET A 13 -36.22 -48.85 -26.51
N ASN A 14 -35.24 -48.27 -25.84
CA ASN A 14 -35.10 -46.82 -25.71
C ASN A 14 -34.27 -46.24 -26.86
N ILE A 15 -34.86 -45.33 -27.64
CA ILE A 15 -34.23 -44.64 -28.77
C ILE A 15 -32.98 -43.83 -28.37
N ASP A 16 -32.94 -43.33 -27.14
CA ASP A 16 -31.82 -42.51 -26.64
C ASP A 16 -30.71 -43.36 -26.00
N SER A 17 -30.91 -44.68 -25.93
CA SER A 17 -29.94 -45.62 -25.35
C SER A 17 -28.85 -46.00 -26.35
N ALA A 18 -27.63 -46.19 -25.85
CA ALA A 18 -26.51 -46.68 -26.67
C ALA A 18 -26.70 -48.13 -27.16
N ASP A 19 -27.53 -48.92 -26.48
CA ASP A 19 -27.85 -50.31 -26.83
C ASP A 19 -29.14 -50.43 -27.66
N PHE A 20 -29.69 -49.33 -28.19
CA PHE A 20 -30.94 -49.31 -28.95
C PHE A 20 -30.93 -50.29 -30.14
N ASN A 21 -31.97 -51.13 -30.22
CA ASN A 21 -32.18 -52.06 -31.33
C ASN A 21 -33.38 -51.64 -32.18
N ALA A 22 -33.11 -50.99 -33.31
CA ALA A 22 -34.14 -50.48 -34.21
C ALA A 22 -35.10 -51.58 -34.72
N ASP A 23 -34.58 -52.76 -35.09
CA ASP A 23 -35.40 -53.85 -35.62
C ASP A 23 -36.39 -54.38 -34.57
N ARG A 24 -35.94 -54.57 -33.32
CA ARG A 24 -36.81 -55.01 -32.22
C ARG A 24 -37.84 -53.94 -31.87
N TYR A 25 -37.44 -52.67 -31.80
CA TYR A 25 -38.33 -51.55 -31.51
C TYR A 25 -39.43 -51.41 -32.58
N VAL A 26 -39.07 -51.45 -33.87
CA VAL A 26 -40.03 -51.36 -34.97
C VAL A 26 -40.95 -52.58 -35.01
N THR A 27 -40.41 -53.79 -34.82
CA THR A 27 -41.21 -55.03 -34.77
C THR A 27 -42.24 -54.97 -33.65
N ASN A 28 -41.85 -54.46 -32.48
CA ASN A 28 -42.76 -54.27 -31.35
C ASN A 28 -43.84 -53.23 -31.67
N LEU A 29 -43.48 -52.08 -32.27
CA LEU A 29 -44.47 -51.09 -32.72
C LEU A 29 -45.49 -51.72 -33.68
N LEU A 30 -45.04 -52.48 -34.68
CA LEU A 30 -45.92 -53.10 -35.67
C LEU A 30 -46.84 -54.19 -35.06
N GLN A 31 -46.40 -54.86 -33.99
CA GLN A 31 -47.19 -55.90 -33.32
C GLN A 31 -48.26 -55.33 -32.36
N TYR A 32 -47.96 -54.22 -31.68
CA TYR A 32 -48.78 -53.75 -30.55
C TYR A 32 -49.45 -52.38 -30.77
N LYS A 33 -49.14 -51.66 -31.85
CA LYS A 33 -49.76 -50.36 -32.18
C LYS A 33 -50.74 -50.48 -33.34
N SER A 34 -51.80 -49.67 -33.28
CA SER A 34 -52.72 -49.50 -34.41
C SER A 34 -52.10 -48.64 -35.53
N LEU A 35 -52.68 -48.70 -36.73
CA LEU A 35 -52.22 -47.89 -37.87
C LEU A 35 -52.27 -46.38 -37.58
N GLU A 36 -53.30 -45.92 -36.88
CA GLU A 36 -53.43 -44.51 -36.49
C GLU A 36 -52.31 -44.08 -35.54
N GLU A 37 -52.01 -44.88 -34.52
CA GLU A 37 -50.90 -44.61 -33.61
C GLU A 37 -49.54 -44.64 -34.33
N LEU A 38 -49.38 -45.53 -35.31
CA LEU A 38 -48.15 -45.63 -36.10
C LEU A 38 -47.93 -44.37 -36.95
N VAL A 39 -48.99 -43.86 -37.59
CA VAL A 39 -48.96 -42.58 -38.33
C VAL A 39 -48.67 -41.41 -37.40
N GLN A 40 -49.30 -41.37 -36.23
CA GLN A 40 -49.02 -40.33 -35.21
C GLN A 40 -47.57 -40.38 -34.74
N ARG A 41 -47.02 -41.58 -34.46
CA ARG A 41 -45.61 -41.73 -34.06
C ARG A 41 -44.65 -41.31 -35.18
N GLY A 42 -44.95 -41.63 -36.44
CA GLY A 42 -44.18 -41.17 -37.60
C GLY A 42 -44.16 -39.64 -37.71
N ASN A 43 -45.32 -39.00 -37.57
CA ASN A 43 -45.42 -37.54 -37.58
C ASN A 43 -44.66 -36.89 -36.40
N ALA A 44 -44.76 -37.47 -35.21
CA ALA A 44 -44.02 -37.02 -34.03
C ALA A 44 -42.51 -37.13 -34.26
N MET A 45 -42.04 -38.25 -34.80
CA MET A 45 -40.62 -38.46 -35.11
C MET A 45 -40.09 -37.46 -36.14
N VAL A 46 -40.88 -37.14 -37.18
CA VAL A 46 -40.51 -36.09 -38.15
C VAL A 46 -40.41 -34.71 -37.48
N SER A 47 -41.28 -34.41 -36.52
CA SER A 47 -41.21 -33.18 -35.74
C SER A 47 -40.00 -33.15 -34.81
N GLU A 48 -39.71 -34.27 -34.13
CA GLU A 48 -38.54 -34.43 -33.25
C GLU A 48 -37.23 -34.24 -34.03
N ILE A 49 -37.11 -34.84 -35.22
CA ILE A 49 -35.93 -34.66 -36.11
C ILE A 49 -35.73 -33.19 -36.47
N LYS A 50 -36.79 -32.46 -36.82
CA LYS A 50 -36.69 -31.03 -37.15
C LYS A 50 -36.30 -30.18 -35.93
N SER A 51 -36.82 -30.51 -34.75
CA SER A 51 -36.43 -29.82 -33.51
C SER A 51 -34.96 -30.05 -33.20
N LEU A 52 -34.50 -31.31 -33.26
CA LEU A 52 -33.10 -31.68 -33.01
C LEU A 52 -32.14 -30.98 -33.99
N ASP A 53 -32.51 -30.84 -35.26
CA ASP A 53 -31.70 -30.08 -36.23
C ASP A 53 -31.60 -28.59 -35.85
N SER A 54 -32.72 -27.98 -35.46
CA SER A 54 -32.75 -26.60 -34.99
C SER A 54 -31.91 -26.41 -33.71
N ASP A 55 -32.02 -27.35 -32.76
CA ASP A 55 -31.27 -27.31 -31.50
C ASP A 55 -29.77 -27.46 -31.74
N MET A 56 -29.38 -28.35 -32.68
CA MET A 56 -27.99 -28.50 -33.10
C MET A 56 -27.45 -27.19 -33.71
N GLN A 57 -28.21 -26.55 -34.60
CA GLN A 57 -27.82 -25.26 -35.18
C GLN A 57 -27.68 -24.17 -34.12
N MET A 58 -28.60 -24.11 -33.15
CA MET A 58 -28.55 -23.15 -32.06
C MET A 58 -27.33 -23.38 -31.15
N LEU A 59 -26.98 -24.65 -30.87
CA LEU A 59 -25.82 -25.00 -30.06
C LEU A 59 -24.50 -24.61 -30.74
N VAL A 60 -24.42 -24.76 -32.07
CA VAL A 60 -23.30 -24.27 -32.88
C VAL A 60 -23.19 -22.75 -32.79
N TYR A 61 -24.31 -22.04 -32.97
CA TYR A 61 -24.34 -20.58 -32.89
C TYR A 61 -23.90 -20.07 -31.52
N GLU A 62 -24.42 -20.66 -30.43
CA GLU A 62 -24.01 -20.32 -29.08
C GLU A 62 -22.53 -20.59 -28.83
N ASN A 63 -22.01 -21.73 -29.29
CA ASN A 63 -20.58 -22.05 -29.16
C ASN A 63 -19.73 -21.03 -29.90
N TYR A 64 -20.04 -20.70 -31.15
CA TYR A 64 -19.29 -19.70 -31.91
C TYR A 64 -19.30 -18.34 -31.23
N ASN A 65 -20.45 -17.89 -30.71
CA ASN A 65 -20.51 -16.64 -29.95
C ASN A 65 -19.66 -16.67 -28.67
N LYS A 66 -19.66 -17.80 -27.94
CA LYS A 66 -18.79 -17.99 -26.76
C LYS A 66 -17.31 -17.94 -27.16
N PHE A 67 -16.92 -18.57 -28.27
CA PHE A 67 -15.55 -18.53 -28.79
C PHE A 67 -15.12 -17.12 -29.21
N ILE A 68 -15.99 -16.38 -29.91
CA ILE A 68 -15.72 -14.99 -30.30
C ILE A 68 -15.54 -14.13 -29.04
N SER A 69 -16.45 -14.25 -28.07
CA SER A 69 -16.37 -13.49 -26.81
C SER A 69 -15.11 -13.82 -26.01
N ALA A 70 -14.72 -15.09 -25.95
CA ALA A 70 -13.47 -15.51 -25.32
C ALA A 70 -12.25 -14.93 -26.04
N THR A 71 -12.26 -14.93 -27.38
CA THR A 71 -11.18 -14.36 -28.19
C THR A 71 -11.05 -12.84 -27.99
N ASP A 72 -12.17 -12.13 -27.94
CA ASP A 72 -12.18 -10.69 -27.67
C ASP A 72 -11.69 -10.38 -26.26
N THR A 73 -12.06 -11.21 -25.27
CA THR A 73 -11.55 -11.09 -23.90
C THR A 73 -10.04 -11.27 -23.85
N ILE A 74 -9.49 -12.27 -24.57
CA ILE A 74 -8.05 -12.49 -24.68
C ILE A 74 -7.36 -11.28 -25.34
N ARG A 75 -7.95 -10.73 -26.40
CA ARG A 75 -7.41 -9.53 -27.08
C ARG A 75 -7.41 -8.32 -26.15
N ALA A 76 -8.48 -8.09 -25.40
CA ALA A 76 -8.56 -7.01 -24.42
C ALA A 76 -7.54 -7.20 -23.29
N MET A 77 -7.35 -8.44 -22.82
CA MET A 77 -6.34 -8.77 -21.81
C MET A 77 -4.93 -8.46 -22.32
N LYS A 78 -4.60 -8.86 -23.55
CA LYS A 78 -3.31 -8.55 -24.18
C LYS A 78 -3.04 -7.05 -24.24
N HIS A 79 -3.99 -6.25 -24.73
CA HIS A 79 -3.83 -4.80 -24.81
C HIS A 79 -3.62 -4.16 -23.42
N ARG A 80 -4.32 -4.65 -22.39
CA ARG A 80 -4.12 -4.17 -21.02
C ARG A 80 -2.72 -4.48 -20.49
N VAL A 81 -2.21 -5.69 -20.76
CA VAL A 81 -0.87 -6.10 -20.36
C VAL A 81 0.20 -5.26 -21.06
N GLU A 82 0.05 -5.00 -22.36
CA GLU A 82 0.96 -4.13 -23.12
C GLU A 82 0.96 -2.68 -22.57
N GLY A 83 -0.19 -2.16 -22.14
CA GLY A 83 -0.26 -0.84 -21.50
C GLY A 83 0.32 -0.78 -20.09
N MET A 84 0.41 -1.91 -19.39
CA MET A 84 0.87 -1.97 -18.00
C MET A 84 2.37 -1.70 -17.87
N GLU A 85 3.19 -2.10 -18.86
CA GLU A 85 4.63 -1.84 -18.86
C GLU A 85 4.93 -0.34 -18.85
N GLY A 86 4.24 0.44 -19.70
CA GLY A 86 4.39 1.90 -19.71
C GLY A 86 3.92 2.57 -18.42
N GLN A 87 2.85 2.06 -17.79
CA GLN A 87 2.40 2.55 -16.49
C GLN A 87 3.40 2.24 -15.38
N MET A 88 4.03 1.06 -15.41
CA MET A 88 5.07 0.68 -14.44
C MET A 88 6.32 1.54 -14.59
N GLU A 89 6.75 1.82 -15.82
CA GLU A 89 7.88 2.72 -16.10
C GLU A 89 7.58 4.16 -15.60
N GLN A 90 6.35 4.63 -15.80
CA GLN A 90 5.93 5.94 -15.29
C GLN A 90 5.94 5.96 -13.75
N LEU A 91 5.46 4.90 -13.11
CA LEU A 91 5.46 4.78 -11.65
C LEU A 91 6.90 4.80 -11.10
N GLU A 92 7.81 4.04 -11.70
CA GLU A 92 9.23 4.03 -11.33
C GLU A 92 9.85 5.44 -11.43
N LYS A 93 9.59 6.15 -12.53
CA LYS A 93 10.05 7.54 -12.69
C LYS A 93 9.51 8.46 -11.60
N THR A 94 8.22 8.35 -11.26
CA THR A 94 7.63 9.18 -10.19
C THR A 94 8.22 8.86 -8.82
N PHE A 95 8.47 7.57 -8.50
CA PHE A 95 9.13 7.19 -7.26
C PHE A 95 10.57 7.68 -7.20
N GLY A 96 11.31 7.60 -8.31
CA GLY A 96 12.66 8.17 -8.40
C GLY A 96 12.67 9.68 -8.15
N GLN A 97 11.71 10.41 -8.71
CA GLN A 97 11.54 11.85 -8.45
C GLN A 97 11.21 12.13 -6.99
N ILE A 98 10.28 11.39 -6.38
CA ILE A 98 9.91 11.53 -4.97
C ILE A 98 11.12 11.28 -4.07
N SER A 99 11.90 10.22 -4.33
CA SER A 99 13.11 9.91 -3.56
C SER A 99 14.12 11.05 -3.64
N SER A 100 14.41 11.53 -4.86
CA SER A 100 15.34 12.64 -5.09
C SER A 100 14.90 13.93 -4.38
N VAL A 101 13.61 14.27 -4.45
CA VAL A 101 13.06 15.43 -3.74
C VAL A 101 13.17 15.24 -2.22
N SER A 102 12.84 14.06 -1.70
CA SER A 102 13.00 13.75 -0.27
C SER A 102 14.45 13.90 0.19
N ASP A 103 15.41 13.39 -0.58
CA ASP A 103 16.84 13.50 -0.27
C ASP A 103 17.33 14.96 -0.30
N GLY A 104 16.86 15.73 -1.29
CA GLY A 104 17.13 17.17 -1.37
C GLY A 104 16.55 17.96 -0.18
N VAL A 105 15.34 17.62 0.23
CA VAL A 105 14.69 18.24 1.40
C VAL A 105 15.42 17.86 2.70
N ASN A 106 15.74 16.58 2.88
CA ASN A 106 16.44 16.08 4.06
C ASN A 106 17.84 16.70 4.20
N SER A 107 18.60 16.79 3.12
CA SER A 107 19.94 17.41 3.12
C SER A 107 19.86 18.91 3.46
N SER A 108 18.89 19.65 2.92
CA SER A 108 18.64 21.06 3.25
C SER A 108 18.31 21.25 4.74
N PHE A 109 17.41 20.43 5.29
CA PHE A 109 17.07 20.48 6.71
C PHE A 109 18.25 20.11 7.61
N SER A 110 19.05 19.11 7.24
CA SER A 110 20.23 18.71 8.03
C SER A 110 21.26 19.86 8.15
N THR A 111 21.49 20.58 7.05
CA THR A 111 22.39 21.73 7.02
C THR A 111 21.86 22.86 7.90
N ARG A 112 20.58 23.21 7.75
CA ARG A 112 19.93 24.25 8.55
C ARG A 112 19.91 23.89 10.04
N ARG A 113 19.69 22.61 10.39
CA ARG A 113 19.71 22.13 11.77
C ARG A 113 21.11 22.24 12.39
N SER A 114 22.16 21.90 11.64
CA SER A 114 23.55 22.09 12.08
C SER A 114 23.89 23.57 12.33
N GLN A 115 23.46 24.46 11.43
CA GLN A 115 23.61 25.91 11.63
C GLN A 115 22.84 26.41 12.85
N LEU A 116 21.61 25.94 13.06
CA LEU A 116 20.79 26.31 14.22
C LEU A 116 21.42 25.84 15.54
N GLU A 117 21.97 24.62 15.59
CA GLU A 117 22.68 24.12 16.76
C GLU A 117 23.93 24.97 17.08
N LYS A 118 24.72 25.33 16.05
CA LYS A 118 25.86 26.25 16.22
C LYS A 118 25.41 27.61 16.76
N LEU A 119 24.39 28.22 16.16
CA LEU A 119 23.84 29.51 16.61
C LEU A 119 23.27 29.44 18.02
N ASN A 120 22.58 28.36 18.38
CA ASN A 120 22.06 28.16 19.73
C ASN A 120 23.20 27.99 20.74
N GLY A 121 24.28 27.31 20.36
CA GLY A 121 25.53 27.24 21.12
C GLY A 121 26.14 28.62 21.38
N VAL A 122 26.29 29.43 20.32
CA VAL A 122 26.79 30.81 20.41
C VAL A 122 25.88 31.67 21.30
N LYS A 123 24.56 31.61 21.11
CA LYS A 123 23.58 32.34 21.93
C LYS A 123 23.67 31.97 23.41
N LYS A 124 23.77 30.67 23.73
CA LYS A 124 23.95 30.19 25.10
C LYS A 124 25.25 30.70 25.71
N ASN A 125 26.34 30.73 24.94
CA ASN A 125 27.63 31.26 25.39
C ASN A 125 27.58 32.77 25.58
N LEU A 126 26.95 33.51 24.66
CA LEU A 126 26.76 34.95 24.78
C LEU A 126 25.92 35.31 26.02
N ALA A 127 24.84 34.57 26.30
CA ALA A 127 24.03 34.78 27.50
C ALA A 127 24.83 34.54 28.80
N LYS A 128 25.72 33.53 28.81
CA LYS A 128 26.65 33.28 29.92
C LYS A 128 27.64 34.44 30.08
N LEU A 129 28.21 34.94 28.98
CA LEU A 129 29.15 36.08 28.99
C LEU A 129 28.47 37.38 29.44
N GLN A 130 27.27 37.65 28.93
CA GLN A 130 26.46 38.81 29.33
C GLN A 130 26.15 38.76 30.82
N PHE A 131 25.79 37.59 31.36
CA PHE A 131 25.59 37.40 32.79
C PHE A 131 26.85 37.69 33.61
N LEU A 132 28.04 37.30 33.11
CA LEU A 132 29.31 37.58 33.77
C LEU A 132 29.66 39.07 33.73
N MET A 133 29.45 39.75 32.60
CA MET A 133 29.74 41.19 32.49
C MET A 133 28.79 42.06 33.32
N GLN A 134 27.53 41.64 33.47
CA GLN A 134 26.54 42.34 34.31
C GLN A 134 26.63 41.94 35.79
N LEU A 135 27.58 41.08 36.17
CA LEU A 135 27.70 40.59 37.54
C LEU A 135 28.06 41.70 38.54
N PRO A 136 29.08 42.57 38.32
CA PRO A 136 29.49 43.56 39.30
C PRO A 136 28.38 44.58 39.60
N SER A 137 27.77 45.13 38.54
CA SER A 137 26.65 46.08 38.67
C SER A 137 25.45 45.47 39.40
N ARG A 138 25.13 44.20 39.11
CA ARG A 138 24.04 43.49 39.79
C ARG A 138 24.36 43.17 41.24
N LEU A 139 25.60 42.84 41.57
CA LEU A 139 26.03 42.65 42.97
C LEU A 139 25.99 43.95 43.75
N GLN A 140 26.43 45.05 43.16
CA GLN A 140 26.41 46.37 43.79
C GLN A 140 24.97 46.83 44.07
N GLN A 141 24.04 46.60 43.13
CA GLN A 141 22.62 46.85 43.36
C GLN A 141 22.06 45.98 44.50
N CYS A 142 22.34 44.68 44.51
CA CYS A 142 21.85 43.80 45.58
C CYS A 142 22.39 44.16 46.97
N VAL A 143 23.63 44.68 47.06
CA VAL A 143 24.23 45.19 48.30
C VAL A 143 23.54 46.49 48.74
N ASN A 144 23.29 47.41 47.80
CA ASN A 144 22.59 48.67 48.07
C ASN A 144 21.13 48.45 48.51
N ASP A 145 20.45 47.46 47.93
CA ASP A 145 19.05 47.11 48.24
C ASP A 145 18.92 46.24 49.50
N GLY A 146 20.03 45.94 50.21
CA GLY A 146 20.04 45.14 51.45
C GLY A 146 19.82 43.63 51.27
N HIS A 147 19.78 43.12 50.03
CA HIS A 147 19.50 41.72 49.72
C HIS A 147 20.79 40.85 49.66
N TYR A 148 21.49 40.75 50.80
CA TYR A 148 22.79 40.05 50.90
C TYR A 148 22.71 38.57 50.53
N GLU A 149 21.60 37.88 50.84
CA GLU A 149 21.45 36.46 50.49
C GLU A 149 21.45 36.21 48.97
N LEU A 150 20.76 37.07 48.21
CA LEU A 150 20.66 36.94 46.76
C LEU A 150 22.01 37.28 46.10
N ALA A 151 22.70 38.30 46.63
CA ALA A 151 24.05 38.65 46.20
C ALA A 151 25.02 37.46 46.35
N VAL A 152 25.06 36.81 47.53
CA VAL A 152 25.98 35.68 47.78
C VAL A 152 25.65 34.47 46.89
N LYS A 153 24.36 34.17 46.69
CA LYS A 153 23.92 33.09 45.79
C LYS A 153 24.34 33.36 44.33
N CYS A 154 24.14 34.59 43.85
CA CYS A 154 24.54 35.03 42.52
C CYS A 154 26.07 34.97 42.32
N TYR A 155 26.83 35.50 43.27
CA TYR A 155 28.29 35.46 43.23
C TYR A 155 28.82 34.02 43.25
N ARG A 156 28.25 33.13 44.07
CA ARG A 156 28.67 31.71 44.11
C ARG A 156 28.45 31.00 42.76
N LYS A 157 27.33 31.28 42.08
CA LYS A 157 27.01 30.73 40.76
C LYS A 157 27.96 31.29 39.69
N ALA A 158 28.22 32.59 39.73
CA ALA A 158 29.13 33.24 38.80
C ALA A 158 30.60 32.85 39.04
N ARG A 159 31.03 32.63 40.28
CA ARG A 159 32.40 32.23 40.62
C ARG A 159 32.82 30.92 39.95
N ARG A 160 31.91 29.94 39.86
CA ARG A 160 32.15 28.68 39.12
C ARG A 160 32.30 28.90 37.61
N MET A 161 31.59 29.90 37.06
CA MET A 161 31.68 30.27 35.65
C MET A 161 32.95 31.10 35.37
N LEU A 162 33.32 32.00 36.28
CA LEU A 162 34.52 32.83 36.21
C LEU A 162 35.79 31.99 36.36
N SER A 163 35.80 30.96 37.21
CA SER A 163 36.93 30.03 37.32
C SER A 163 37.20 29.26 36.02
N ALA A 164 36.17 28.99 35.22
CA ALA A 164 36.33 28.34 33.92
C ALA A 164 36.89 29.29 32.83
N VAL A 165 36.75 30.60 32.99
CA VAL A 165 37.20 31.65 32.06
C VAL A 165 38.40 32.44 32.62
N ALA A 166 39.01 31.96 33.70
CA ALA A 166 40.05 32.66 34.47
C ALA A 166 41.33 32.97 33.69
N HIS A 167 41.55 32.36 32.53
CA HIS A 167 42.73 32.59 31.67
C HIS A 167 42.61 33.83 30.79
N VAL A 168 41.43 34.48 30.71
CA VAL A 168 41.21 35.65 29.87
C VAL A 168 41.35 36.92 30.72
N ALA A 169 42.40 37.71 30.46
CA ALA A 169 42.73 38.94 31.20
C ALA A 169 41.55 39.94 31.30
N SER A 170 40.65 39.97 30.31
CA SER A 170 39.46 40.82 30.32
C SER A 170 38.45 40.49 31.45
N PHE A 171 38.45 39.26 31.98
CA PHE A 171 37.56 38.85 33.07
C PHE A 171 38.21 38.98 34.46
N GLU A 172 39.53 39.19 34.53
CA GLU A 172 40.24 39.40 35.79
C GLU A 172 39.79 40.68 36.49
N GLY A 173 39.59 41.77 35.73
CA GLY A 173 39.00 43.01 36.25
C GLY A 173 37.61 42.82 36.86
N ILE A 174 36.73 42.08 36.17
CA ILE A 174 35.37 41.75 36.64
C ILE A 174 35.42 40.89 37.90
N THR A 175 36.36 39.95 38.00
CA THR A 175 36.54 39.10 39.20
C THR A 175 37.03 39.90 40.40
N SER A 176 37.96 40.83 40.19
CA SER A 176 38.51 41.71 41.22
C SER A 176 37.45 42.70 41.74
N GLU A 177 36.69 43.30 40.82
CA GLU A 177 35.61 44.24 41.14
C GLU A 177 34.47 43.54 41.89
N SER A 178 34.00 42.38 41.41
CA SER A 178 32.98 41.60 42.11
C SER A 178 33.43 41.03 43.45
N ALA A 179 34.73 40.73 43.62
CA ALA A 179 35.30 40.33 44.91
C ALA A 179 35.43 41.50 45.89
N THR A 180 35.69 42.71 45.40
CA THR A 180 35.77 43.93 46.21
C THR A 180 34.40 44.34 46.74
N ILE A 181 33.34 44.20 45.93
CA ILE A 181 31.94 44.47 46.35
C ILE A 181 31.44 43.47 47.42
N MET A 182 32.02 42.26 47.45
CA MET A 182 31.65 41.17 48.37
C MET A 182 32.48 41.11 49.66
N ARG A 183 33.47 41.99 49.81
CA ARG A 183 34.32 42.09 50.99
C ARG A 183 33.74 43.09 51.98
#